data_AF-D8QRN4-F1
#
_entry.id   AF-D8QRN4-F1
#
_cell.length_a   1.000
_cell.length_b   1.000
_cell.length_c   1.000
_cell.angle_alpha   90.00
_cell.angle_beta   90.00
_cell.angle_gamma   90.00
#
_symmetry.space_group_name_H-M   'P 1'
#
loop_
_entity.id
_entity.type
_entity.pdbx_description
1 polymer ?
#
loop_
_entity_poly.entity_id
_entity_poly.type
_entity_poly.pdbx_seq_one_letter_code
_entity_poly.pdbx_strand_id
1 'polypeptide(L)'
;SKVLEATCNEPWGPHGTLMADIAQATRNFNEYQMIMTILWKRLNDRGRNWRHVLKSLTVMEFLVGHGAERFIDELREHTYQIQTLVDFQYVDSSGRDQGLTVRRKAQALVSLINDKEKIREFRQKAAANRDKYV
;
A
#
# COMPACT_ATOMS: atom_id res chain seq x y z
N SER A 1 4.55 -1.51 -16.38
CA SER A 1 4.14 -0.41 -15.47
C SER A 1 4.74 -0.65 -14.09
N LYS A 2 5.42 0.33 -13.49
CA LYS A 2 6.17 0.19 -12.22
C LYS A 2 5.30 -0.32 -11.07
N VAL A 3 4.02 0.07 -11.02
CA VAL A 3 3.07 -0.42 -10.02
C VAL A 3 2.72 -1.91 -10.20
N LEU A 4 2.72 -2.45 -11.42
CA LEU A 4 2.53 -3.89 -11.65
C LEU A 4 3.72 -4.71 -11.17
N GLU A 5 4.93 -4.17 -11.33
CA GLU A 5 6.16 -4.77 -10.83
C GLU A 5 6.18 -4.75 -9.29
N ALA A 6 5.84 -3.61 -8.68
CA ALA A 6 5.78 -3.49 -7.22
C ALA A 6 4.72 -4.38 -6.58
N THR A 7 3.69 -4.78 -7.34
CA THR A 7 2.55 -5.59 -6.86
C THR A 7 2.54 -7.03 -7.43
N CYS A 8 3.64 -7.50 -8.01
CA CYS A 8 3.74 -8.84 -8.59
C CYS A 8 3.71 -9.96 -7.53
N ASN A 9 3.46 -11.21 -7.95
CA ASN A 9 3.37 -12.36 -7.03
C ASN A 9 4.73 -12.93 -6.58
N GLU A 10 5.83 -12.22 -6.82
CA GLU A 10 7.16 -12.65 -6.37
C GLU A 10 7.25 -12.70 -4.83
N PRO A 11 8.09 -13.57 -4.25
CA PRO A 11 8.13 -13.76 -2.80
C PRO A 11 8.77 -12.58 -2.03
N TRP A 12 9.52 -11.70 -2.70
CA TRP A 12 10.12 -10.51 -2.09
C TRP A 12 9.21 -9.27 -2.16
N GLY A 13 9.37 -8.35 -1.20
CA GLY A 13 8.65 -7.08 -1.19
C GLY A 13 9.13 -6.11 -2.28
N PRO A 14 8.35 -5.05 -2.59
CA PRO A 14 8.77 -4.03 -3.54
C PRO A 14 10.02 -3.29 -3.03
N HIS A 15 10.98 -3.03 -3.91
CA HIS A 15 12.18 -2.27 -3.58
C HIS A 15 11.85 -0.80 -3.27
N GLY A 16 12.59 -0.18 -2.35
CA GLY A 16 12.37 1.21 -1.94
C GLY A 16 12.48 2.22 -3.08
N THR A 17 13.42 2.02 -4.00
CA THR A 17 13.58 2.85 -5.21
C THR A 17 12.35 2.79 -6.11
N LEU A 18 11.81 1.59 -6.33
CA LEU A 18 10.59 1.39 -7.12
C LEU A 18 9.38 2.07 -6.47
N MET A 19 9.24 1.99 -5.14
CA MET A 19 8.17 2.68 -4.41
C MET A 19 8.33 4.20 -4.44
N ALA A 20 9.56 4.72 -4.36
CA ALA A 20 9.84 6.14 -4.49
C ALA A 20 9.46 6.68 -5.88
N ASP A 21 9.75 5.92 -6.93
CA ASP A 21 9.33 6.26 -8.29
C ASP A 21 7.81 6.30 -8.44
N ILE A 22 7.10 5.31 -7.88
CA ILE A 22 5.63 5.30 -7.87
C ILE A 22 5.10 6.51 -7.07
N ALA A 23 5.71 6.81 -5.93
CA ALA A 23 5.34 7.98 -5.11
C ALA A 23 5.49 9.28 -5.88
N GLN A 24 6.57 9.44 -6.66
CA GLN A 24 6.73 10.60 -7.52
C GLN A 24 5.67 10.65 -8.64
N ALA A 25 5.41 9.51 -9.28
CA ALA A 25 4.40 9.38 -10.33
C ALA A 25 2.98 9.74 -9.85
N THR A 26 2.65 9.55 -8.56
CA THR A 26 1.34 9.97 -8.02
C THR A 26 1.06 11.47 -8.14
N ARG A 27 2.07 12.30 -8.42
CA ARG A 27 1.92 13.74 -8.64
C ARG A 27 1.46 14.09 -10.07
N ASN A 28 1.59 13.17 -11.03
CA ASN A 28 1.04 13.32 -12.38
C ASN A 28 -0.41 12.83 -12.43
N PHE A 29 -1.32 13.60 -13.06
CA PHE A 29 -2.75 13.25 -13.07
C PHE A 29 -3.05 11.91 -13.75
N ASN A 30 -2.49 11.68 -14.94
CA ASN A 30 -2.75 10.47 -15.74
C ASN A 30 -2.12 9.23 -15.10
N GLU A 31 -0.89 9.36 -14.61
CA GLU A 31 -0.20 8.23 -13.95
C GLU A 31 -0.90 7.82 -12.66
N TYR A 32 -1.40 8.79 -11.89
CA TYR A 32 -2.14 8.51 -10.66
C TYR A 32 -3.40 7.68 -10.90
N GLN A 33 -4.20 8.02 -11.91
CA GLN A 33 -5.40 7.24 -12.25
C GLN A 33 -5.04 5.79 -12.58
N MET A 34 -3.97 5.57 -13.33
CA MET A 34 -3.46 4.23 -13.64
C MET A 34 -2.96 3.51 -12.36
N ILE A 35 -2.21 4.20 -11.50
CA ILE A 35 -1.68 3.65 -10.24
C ILE A 35 -2.83 3.20 -9.34
N MET A 36 -3.82 4.06 -9.10
CA MET A 36 -4.98 3.75 -8.26
C MET A 36 -5.80 2.59 -8.82
N THR A 37 -6.06 2.58 -10.13
CA THR A 37 -6.76 1.48 -10.80
C THR A 37 -6.08 0.13 -10.54
N ILE A 38 -4.74 0.08 -10.64
CA ILE A 38 -3.97 -1.15 -10.44
C ILE A 38 -3.97 -1.55 -8.96
N LEU A 39 -3.74 -0.62 -8.05
CA LEU A 39 -3.70 -0.90 -6.62
C LEU A 39 -5.06 -1.42 -6.11
N TRP A 40 -6.16 -0.76 -6.48
CA TRP A 40 -7.51 -1.21 -6.10
C TRP A 40 -7.87 -2.56 -6.70
N LYS A 41 -7.49 -2.82 -7.97
CA LYS A 41 -7.69 -4.14 -8.59
C LYS A 41 -6.94 -5.23 -7.81
N ARG A 42 -5.69 -4.98 -7.41
CA ARG A 42 -4.85 -5.93 -6.69
C ARG A 42 -5.28 -6.15 -5.23
N LEU A 43 -5.87 -5.15 -4.57
CA LEU A 43 -6.48 -5.33 -3.24
C LEU A 43 -7.71 -6.25 -3.25
N ASN A 44 -8.39 -6.33 -4.40
CA ASN A 44 -9.54 -7.22 -4.57
C ASN A 44 -9.16 -8.67 -4.90
N ASP A 45 -7.87 -8.97 -5.06
CA ASP A 45 -7.42 -10.36 -5.19
C ASP A 45 -7.69 -11.18 -3.91
N ARG A 46 -7.77 -12.50 -4.05
CA ARG A 46 -8.14 -13.44 -2.98
C ARG A 46 -7.27 -14.71 -3.02
N GLY A 47 -7.27 -15.45 -1.91
CA GLY A 47 -6.65 -16.78 -1.81
C GLY A 47 -5.17 -16.79 -2.20
N ARG A 48 -4.79 -17.65 -3.17
CA ARG A 48 -3.39 -17.84 -3.61
C ARG A 48 -2.67 -16.57 -4.08
N ASN A 49 -3.42 -15.52 -4.42
CA ASN A 49 -2.91 -14.21 -4.83
C ASN A 49 -2.70 -13.24 -3.65
N TRP A 50 -2.65 -13.72 -2.40
CA TRP A 50 -2.45 -12.90 -1.20
C TRP A 50 -1.25 -11.94 -1.28
N ARG A 51 -0.20 -12.26 -2.05
CA ARG A 51 0.95 -11.35 -2.23
C ARG A 51 0.59 -10.10 -3.00
N HIS A 52 -0.33 -10.17 -3.96
CA HIS A 52 -0.86 -8.98 -4.64
C HIS A 52 -1.49 -8.03 -3.63
N VAL A 53 -2.31 -8.57 -2.73
CA VAL A 53 -2.98 -7.81 -1.67
C VAL A 53 -1.94 -7.21 -0.71
N LEU A 54 -1.03 -8.04 -0.18
CA LEU A 54 0.00 -7.59 0.77
C LEU A 54 0.91 -6.51 0.19
N LYS A 55 1.38 -6.69 -1.05
CA LYS A 55 2.26 -5.72 -1.70
C LYS A 55 1.52 -4.44 -2.05
N SER A 56 0.23 -4.51 -2.42
CA SER A 56 -0.58 -3.32 -2.64
C SER A 56 -0.77 -2.53 -1.35
N LEU A 57 -1.07 -3.18 -0.23
CA LEU A 57 -1.11 -2.53 1.09
C LEU A 57 0.23 -1.89 1.46
N THR A 58 1.34 -2.53 1.11
CA THR A 58 2.69 -2.00 1.35
C THR A 58 2.98 -0.76 0.50
N VAL A 59 2.64 -0.79 -0.79
CA VAL A 59 2.77 0.39 -1.65
C VAL A 59 1.86 1.52 -1.16
N MET A 60 0.61 1.23 -0.79
CA MET A 60 -0.32 2.24 -0.27
C MET A 60 0.19 2.89 1.01
N GLU A 61 0.69 2.13 1.98
CA GLU A 61 1.31 2.67 3.19
C GLU A 61 2.50 3.59 2.87
N PHE A 62 3.36 3.19 1.93
CA PHE A 62 4.46 4.04 1.47
C PHE A 62 3.95 5.34 0.83
N LEU A 63 2.90 5.27 0.02
CA LEU A 63 2.28 6.43 -0.62
C LEU A 63 1.63 7.39 0.39
N VAL A 64 1.16 6.91 1.54
CA VAL A 64 0.71 7.80 2.64
C VAL A 64 1.84 8.74 3.06
N GLY A 65 3.07 8.24 3.18
CA GLY A 65 4.23 9.03 3.61
C GLY A 65 4.87 9.87 2.50
N HIS A 66 4.92 9.34 1.27
CA HIS A 66 5.78 9.88 0.21
C HIS A 66 5.03 10.38 -1.05
N GLY A 67 3.76 10.01 -1.20
CA GLY A 67 2.95 10.29 -2.39
C GLY A 67 2.34 11.69 -2.42
N ALA A 68 1.42 11.90 -3.36
CA ALA A 68 0.64 13.14 -3.48
C ALA A 68 -0.38 13.30 -2.35
N GLU A 69 -0.70 14.54 -1.98
CA GLU A 69 -1.69 14.87 -0.95
C GLU A 69 -3.05 14.20 -1.22
N ARG A 70 -3.54 14.30 -2.46
CA ARG A 70 -4.82 13.70 -2.92
C ARG A 70 -4.98 12.20 -2.64
N PHE A 71 -3.87 11.48 -2.49
CA PHE A 71 -3.89 10.05 -2.19
C PHE A 71 -4.52 9.78 -0.81
N ILE A 72 -4.34 10.70 0.15
CA ILE A 72 -4.91 10.56 1.49
C ILE A 72 -6.43 10.70 1.46
N ASP A 73 -6.93 11.66 0.68
CA ASP A 73 -8.36 11.90 0.56
C ASP A 73 -9.05 10.70 -0.08
N GLU A 74 -8.48 10.16 -1.17
CA GLU A 74 -9.01 8.96 -1.83
C GLU A 74 -8.96 7.72 -0.92
N LEU A 75 -7.88 7.55 -0.14
CA LEU A 75 -7.80 6.46 0.84
C LEU A 75 -8.86 6.58 1.94
N ARG A 76 -9.15 7.80 2.42
CA ARG A 76 -10.20 8.03 3.42
C ARG A 76 -11.58 7.69 2.87
N GLU A 77 -11.89 8.15 1.66
CA GLU A 77 -13.16 7.85 0.98
C GLU A 77 -13.37 6.34 0.80
N HIS A 78 -12.29 5.59 0.54
CA HIS A 78 -12.35 4.16 0.25
C HIS A 78 -11.83 3.27 1.38
N THR A 79 -11.73 3.80 2.62
CA THR A 79 -11.18 3.05 3.76
C THR A 79 -11.94 1.76 4.03
N TYR A 80 -13.25 1.73 3.75
CA TYR A 80 -14.09 0.54 3.89
C TYR A 80 -13.58 -0.66 3.05
N GLN A 81 -12.97 -0.42 1.89
CA GLN A 81 -12.41 -1.49 1.06
C GLN A 81 -11.20 -2.14 1.74
N ILE A 82 -10.34 -1.32 2.34
CA ILE A 82 -9.17 -1.79 3.10
C ILE A 82 -9.62 -2.48 4.39
N GLN A 83 -10.68 -1.98 5.03
CA GLN A 83 -11.26 -2.59 6.23
C GLN A 83 -11.68 -4.04 5.99
N THR A 84 -12.14 -4.42 4.79
CA THR A 84 -12.47 -5.82 4.48
C THR A 84 -11.27 -6.77 4.60
N LEU A 85 -10.05 -6.26 4.52
CA LEU A 85 -8.82 -7.05 4.53
C LEU A 85 -8.32 -7.37 5.95
N VAL A 86 -8.90 -6.77 7.00
CA VAL A 86 -8.56 -7.11 8.39
C VAL A 86 -8.97 -8.53 8.76
N ASP A 87 -9.92 -9.10 8.02
CA ASP A 87 -10.41 -10.48 8.16
C ASP A 87 -9.95 -11.38 7.01
N PHE A 88 -8.94 -10.96 6.23
CA PHE A 88 -8.42 -11.74 5.11
C PHE A 88 -7.89 -13.12 5.58
N GLN A 89 -8.36 -14.20 4.93
CA GLN A 89 -7.96 -15.57 5.25
C GLN A 89 -7.27 -16.23 4.06
N TYR A 90 -6.09 -16.81 4.31
CA TYR A 90 -5.45 -17.73 3.38
C TYR A 90 -4.39 -18.57 4.11
N VAL A 91 -4.61 -19.88 4.13
CA VAL A 91 -3.63 -20.88 4.57
C VAL A 91 -3.07 -21.55 3.32
N ASP A 92 -1.74 -21.58 3.17
CA ASP A 92 -1.09 -22.20 2.02
C ASP A 92 -1.05 -23.74 2.13
N SER A 93 -0.59 -24.41 1.07
CA SER A 93 -0.48 -25.87 1.03
C SER A 93 0.49 -26.47 2.06
N SER A 94 1.35 -25.65 2.67
CA SER A 94 2.23 -26.07 3.77
C SER A 94 1.61 -25.85 5.15
N GLY A 95 0.34 -25.43 5.22
CA GLY A 95 -0.36 -25.17 6.47
C GLY A 95 -0.02 -23.82 7.10
N ARG A 96 0.68 -22.92 6.40
CA ARG A 96 1.05 -21.60 6.94
C ARG A 96 -0.04 -20.58 6.65
N ASP A 97 -0.47 -19.85 7.68
CA ASP A 97 -1.38 -18.71 7.55
C ASP A 97 -0.65 -17.49 6.96
N GLN A 98 -0.73 -17.37 5.64
CA GLN A 98 -0.23 -16.21 4.91
C GLN A 98 -1.16 -15.00 5.04
N GLY A 99 -2.43 -15.24 5.39
CA GLY A 99 -3.43 -14.19 5.62
C GLY A 99 -3.13 -13.34 6.85
N LEU A 100 -2.48 -13.89 7.88
CA LEU A 100 -2.07 -13.15 9.08
C LEU A 100 -1.29 -11.86 8.75
N THR A 101 -0.34 -11.93 7.82
CA THR A 101 0.47 -10.76 7.43
C THR A 101 -0.36 -9.71 6.71
N VAL A 102 -1.30 -10.13 5.86
CA VAL A 102 -2.25 -9.24 5.18
C VAL A 102 -3.12 -8.51 6.21
N ARG A 103 -3.70 -9.25 7.17
CA ARG A 103 -4.56 -8.70 8.22
C ARG A 103 -3.83 -7.66 9.07
N ARG A 104 -2.62 -7.96 9.54
CA ARG A 104 -1.78 -7.03 10.32
C ARG A 104 -1.47 -5.75 9.53
N LYS A 105 -1.13 -5.88 8.25
CA LYS A 105 -0.83 -4.74 7.38
C LYS A 105 -2.07 -3.87 7.15
N ALA A 106 -3.22 -4.49 6.90
CA ALA A 106 -4.50 -3.80 6.73
C ALA A 106 -4.90 -3.04 8.01
N GLN A 107 -4.80 -3.68 9.17
CA GLN A 107 -5.09 -3.06 10.47
C GLN A 107 -4.19 -1.84 10.73
N ALA A 108 -2.89 -1.95 10.45
CA ALA A 108 -1.95 -0.83 10.59
C ALA A 108 -2.32 0.34 9.67
N LEU A 109 -2.62 0.05 8.39
CA LEU A 109 -2.99 1.07 7.42
C LEU A 109 -4.32 1.75 7.76
N VAL A 110 -5.34 1.00 8.19
CA VAL A 110 -6.62 1.57 8.66
C VAL A 110 -6.39 2.48 9.88
N SER A 111 -5.60 2.04 10.85
CA SER A 111 -5.25 2.84 12.04
C SER A 111 -4.54 4.14 11.68
N LEU A 112 -3.70 4.11 10.64
CA LEU A 112 -3.04 5.30 10.10
C LEU A 112 -4.04 6.23 9.40
N ILE A 113 -4.90 5.71 8.51
CA ILE A 113 -5.83 6.53 7.71
C ILE A 113 -6.85 7.28 8.59
N ASN A 114 -7.30 6.65 9.67
CA ASN A 114 -8.32 7.19 10.58
C ASN A 114 -7.79 8.27 11.54
N ASP A 115 -6.48 8.51 11.58
CA ASP A 115 -5.84 9.41 12.52
C ASP A 115 -5.03 10.49 11.78
N LYS A 116 -5.57 11.71 11.78
CA LYS A 116 -4.99 12.85 11.04
C LYS A 116 -3.60 13.21 11.57
N GLU A 117 -3.38 13.16 12.88
CA GLU A 117 -2.09 13.51 13.47
C GLU A 117 -1.05 12.43 13.15
N LYS A 118 -1.42 11.13 13.21
CA LYS A 118 -0.51 10.06 12.77
C LYS A 118 -0.08 10.21 11.31
N ILE A 119 -0.98 10.59 10.41
CA ILE A 119 -0.60 10.83 9.00
C ILE A 119 0.40 11.98 8.90
N ARG A 120 0.16 13.07 9.63
CA ARG A 120 1.05 14.23 9.66
C ARG A 120 2.45 13.84 10.16
N GLU A 121 2.52 13.13 11.29
CA GLU A 121 3.78 12.63 11.85
C GLU A 121 4.48 11.65 10.89
N PHE A 122 3.72 10.75 10.27
CA PHE A 122 4.23 9.76 9.32
C PHE A 122 4.89 10.45 8.11
N ARG A 123 4.25 11.49 7.56
CA ARG A 123 4.79 12.30 6.47
C ARG A 123 6.00 13.15 6.87
N GLN A 124 5.98 13.75 8.06
CA GLN A 124 7.13 14.50 8.58
C GLN A 124 8.35 13.60 8.74
N LYS A 125 8.16 12.40 9.29
CA LYS A 125 9.20 11.39 9.42
C LYS A 125 9.71 10.91 8.06
N ALA A 126 8.81 10.69 7.10
CA ALA A 126 9.16 10.31 5.73
C ALA A 126 9.99 11.40 5.02
N ALA A 127 9.65 12.68 5.20
CA ALA A 127 10.41 13.81 4.67
C ALA A 127 11.80 13.91 5.30
N ALA A 128 11.90 13.86 6.64
CA ALA A 128 13.18 13.95 7.34
C ALA A 128 14.15 12.80 7.00
N ASN A 129 13.63 11.62 6.66
CA ASN A 129 14.46 10.50 6.20
C ASN A 129 14.94 10.69 4.76
N ARG A 130 14.17 11.37 3.90
CA ARG A 130 14.60 11.66 2.53
C ARG A 130 15.84 12.55 2.54
N ASP A 131 15.85 13.58 3.38
CA ASP A 131 16.94 14.58 3.44
C ASP A 131 18.26 14.02 3.99
N LYS A 132 18.24 12.85 4.63
CA LYS A 132 19.44 12.18 5.15
C LYS A 132 20.22 11.38 4.10
N TYR A 133 19.63 11.13 2.94
CA TYR A 133 20.21 10.30 1.87
C TYR A 133 20.30 11.02 0.53
N VAL A 134 20.21 12.37 0.54
CA VAL A 134 20.55 13.23 -0.59
C VAL A 134 22.00 13.68 -0.47
#